data_AF-A0A1D3JDQ5-F1
#
_entry.id   AF-A0A1D3JDQ5-F1
#
_cell.length_a   1.000
_cell.length_b   1.000
_cell.length_c   1.000
_cell.angle_alpha   90.00
_cell.angle_beta   90.00
_cell.angle_gamma   90.00
#
_symmetry.space_group_name_H-M   'P 1'
#
loop_
_entity.id
_entity.type
_entity.pdbx_description
1 polymer ?
#
loop_
_entity_poly.entity_id
_entity_poly.type
_entity_poly.pdbx_seq_one_letter_code
_entity_poly.pdbx_strand_id
1 'polypeptide(L)'
;FTNSELPVNNVKNEKTIQDIEKQENLWNYWIENHRDILEKWKEKEWFQILKNDWKKEKQIYQKEIYNLEENILKELKANSLDSQKFIWKEWILKQATHMEMFKQEEWFKSIINEQNKKKDNYGMKEYNNISNTNIIVIQNKKTHDELYRKTCIIEKVMLQIHMMVLEECVKEDIIKNKELYLDNFIQDINNQNNQDQKQNLLEENNNDLNVFNS
;
A
#
# COMPACT_ATOMS: atom_id res chain seq x y z
N PHE A 1 -40.26 -36.80 -14.58
CA PHE A 1 -38.96 -37.07 -13.94
C PHE A 1 -37.98 -36.00 -14.40
N THR A 2 -37.56 -35.15 -13.47
CA THR A 2 -36.66 -34.01 -13.68
C THR A 2 -35.21 -34.48 -13.63
N ASN A 3 -34.45 -34.23 -14.69
CA ASN A 3 -33.01 -34.48 -14.73
C ASN A 3 -32.29 -33.45 -13.86
N SER A 4 -31.74 -33.91 -12.74
CA SER A 4 -30.82 -33.17 -11.89
C SER A 4 -29.40 -33.23 -12.47
N GLU A 5 -29.10 -32.38 -13.45
CA GLU A 5 -27.71 -31.96 -13.66
C GLU A 5 -27.47 -30.75 -12.77
N LEU A 6 -26.74 -30.94 -11.65
CA LEU A 6 -25.98 -29.92 -10.89
C LEU A 6 -25.55 -30.55 -9.53
N PRO A 7 -24.29 -31.01 -9.40
CA PRO A 7 -23.55 -30.63 -8.19
C PRO A 7 -22.03 -30.40 -8.35
N VAL A 8 -21.42 -30.70 -9.50
CA VAL A 8 -19.94 -30.75 -9.61
C VAL A 8 -19.28 -29.35 -9.60
N ASN A 9 -19.94 -28.33 -10.13
CA ASN A 9 -19.39 -26.97 -10.21
C ASN A 9 -19.46 -26.22 -8.88
N ASN A 10 -20.53 -26.41 -8.09
CA ASN A 10 -20.69 -25.72 -6.81
C ASN A 10 -19.67 -26.19 -5.76
N VAL A 11 -19.42 -27.51 -5.68
CA VAL A 11 -18.46 -28.09 -4.73
C VAL A 11 -17.01 -27.67 -5.06
N LYS A 12 -16.64 -27.55 -6.33
CA LYS A 12 -15.33 -27.01 -6.74
C LYS A 12 -15.15 -25.55 -6.36
N ASN A 13 -16.19 -24.74 -6.53
CA ASN A 13 -16.14 -23.31 -6.21
C ASN A 13 -16.08 -23.06 -4.70
N GLU A 14 -16.86 -23.80 -3.89
CA GLU A 14 -16.82 -23.73 -2.42
C GLU A 14 -15.45 -24.13 -1.86
N LYS A 15 -14.86 -25.21 -2.38
CA LYS A 15 -13.52 -25.65 -1.97
C LYS A 15 -12.44 -24.62 -2.33
N THR A 16 -12.58 -23.98 -3.49
CA THR A 16 -11.66 -22.92 -3.94
C THR A 16 -11.78 -21.65 -3.08
N ILE A 17 -13.00 -21.27 -2.68
CA ILE A 17 -13.25 -20.12 -1.79
C ILE A 17 -12.66 -20.38 -0.40
N GLN A 18 -12.91 -21.55 0.20
CA GLN A 18 -12.35 -21.91 1.50
C GLN A 18 -10.81 -21.94 1.49
N ASP A 19 -10.21 -22.41 0.39
CA ASP A 19 -8.76 -22.42 0.22
C ASP A 19 -8.16 -21.00 0.08
N ILE A 20 -8.90 -20.04 -0.51
CA ILE A 20 -8.52 -18.62 -0.58
C ILE A 20 -8.60 -17.98 0.81
N GLU A 21 -9.72 -18.11 1.51
CA GLU A 21 -9.93 -17.55 2.85
C GLU A 21 -8.88 -18.08 3.84
N LYS A 22 -8.58 -19.38 3.80
CA LYS A 22 -7.54 -19.98 4.64
C LYS A 22 -6.16 -19.40 4.34
N GLN A 23 -5.85 -19.13 3.07
CA GLN A 23 -4.58 -18.50 2.69
C GLN A 23 -4.49 -17.04 3.11
N GLU A 24 -5.59 -16.30 3.05
CA GLU A 24 -5.67 -14.92 3.51
C GLU A 24 -5.46 -14.84 5.03
N ASN A 25 -6.14 -15.69 5.80
CA ASN A 25 -5.96 -15.78 7.25
C ASN A 25 -4.52 -16.11 7.66
N LEU A 26 -3.87 -17.04 6.95
CA LEU A 26 -2.46 -17.38 7.20
C LEU A 26 -1.52 -16.22 6.87
N TRP A 27 -1.83 -15.43 5.83
CA TRP A 27 -1.04 -14.27 5.45
C TRP A 27 -1.18 -13.14 6.47
N ASN A 28 -2.40 -12.84 6.91
CA ASN A 28 -2.67 -11.84 7.95
C ASN A 28 -1.97 -12.21 9.26
N TYR A 29 -2.08 -13.47 9.68
CA TYR A 29 -1.34 -13.99 10.82
C TYR A 29 0.18 -13.83 10.66
N TRP A 30 0.72 -14.04 9.47
CA TRP A 30 2.15 -13.81 9.22
C TRP A 30 2.51 -12.33 9.38
N ILE A 31 1.77 -11.41 8.77
CA ILE A 31 2.00 -9.95 8.91
C ILE A 31 2.01 -9.54 10.38
N GLU A 32 1.01 -9.99 11.15
CA GLU A 32 0.89 -9.63 12.57
C GLU A 32 2.09 -10.10 13.38
N ASN A 33 2.54 -11.33 13.18
CA ASN A 33 3.68 -11.90 13.92
C ASN A 33 5.04 -11.37 13.46
N HIS A 34 5.12 -10.71 12.30
CA HIS A 34 6.37 -10.16 11.76
C HIS A 34 6.34 -8.63 11.75
N ARG A 35 5.40 -8.01 12.48
CA ARG A 35 5.26 -6.54 12.57
C ARG A 35 6.57 -5.84 12.91
N ASP A 36 7.35 -6.36 13.86
CA ASP A 36 8.63 -5.78 14.24
C ASP A 36 9.66 -5.77 13.10
N ILE A 37 9.64 -6.80 12.25
CA ILE A 37 10.52 -6.88 11.07
C ILE A 37 10.04 -5.89 10.01
N LEU A 38 8.73 -5.82 9.79
CA LEU A 38 8.12 -4.86 8.85
C LEU A 38 8.41 -3.42 9.28
N GLU A 39 8.39 -3.12 10.58
CA GLU A 39 8.74 -1.78 11.07
C GLU A 39 10.22 -1.47 10.81
N LYS A 40 11.12 -2.42 11.08
CA LYS A 40 12.54 -2.30 10.77
C LYS A 40 12.83 -2.12 9.28
N TRP A 41 11.96 -2.62 8.40
CA TRP A 41 12.11 -2.39 6.95
C TRP A 41 11.94 -0.94 6.58
N LYS A 42 11.06 -0.21 7.27
CA LYS A 42 10.85 1.20 7.00
C LYS A 42 12.13 2.00 7.22
N GLU A 43 12.99 1.59 8.14
CA GLU A 43 14.28 2.25 8.39
C GLU A 43 15.35 1.90 7.35
N LYS A 44 15.12 0.93 6.45
CA LYS A 44 16.11 0.50 5.46
C LYS A 44 16.19 1.46 4.28
N GLU A 45 17.40 1.64 3.77
CA GLU A 45 17.70 2.50 2.64
C GLU A 45 16.87 2.13 1.39
N TRP A 46 16.78 0.83 1.07
CA TRP A 46 15.98 0.36 -0.08
C TRP A 46 14.50 0.75 0.04
N PHE A 47 13.94 0.76 1.26
CA PHE A 47 12.55 1.13 1.48
C PHE A 47 12.36 2.63 1.31
N GLN A 48 13.31 3.44 1.83
CA GLN A 48 13.29 4.89 1.65
C GLN A 48 13.45 5.30 0.17
N ILE A 49 14.30 4.59 -0.59
CA ILE A 49 14.41 4.78 -2.04
C ILE A 49 13.06 4.49 -2.71
N LEU A 50 12.46 3.33 -2.45
CA LEU A 50 11.18 2.94 -3.03
C LEU A 50 10.06 3.94 -2.68
N LYS A 51 10.04 4.43 -1.44
CA LYS A 51 9.11 5.46 -0.98
C LYS A 51 9.29 6.78 -1.73
N ASN A 52 10.53 7.23 -1.91
CA ASN A 52 10.83 8.45 -2.65
C ASN A 52 10.49 8.32 -4.13
N ASP A 53 10.70 7.15 -4.73
CA ASP A 53 10.34 6.88 -6.12
C ASP A 53 8.82 6.89 -6.32
N TRP A 54 8.06 6.30 -5.40
CA TRP A 54 6.60 6.42 -5.41
C TRP A 54 6.14 7.88 -5.33
N LYS A 55 6.73 8.69 -4.43
CA LYS A 55 6.40 10.12 -4.32
C LYS A 55 6.69 10.88 -5.61
N LYS A 56 7.81 10.62 -6.28
CA LYS A 56 8.15 11.22 -7.57
C LYS A 56 7.12 10.84 -8.64
N GLU A 57 6.77 9.56 -8.72
CA GLU A 57 5.79 9.06 -9.68
C GLU A 57 4.42 9.74 -9.47
N LYS A 58 3.96 9.79 -8.22
CA LYS A 58 2.73 10.49 -7.83
C LYS A 58 2.75 11.96 -8.26
N GLN A 59 3.88 12.66 -8.04
CA GLN A 59 4.02 14.07 -8.44
C GLN A 59 4.02 14.27 -9.95
N ILE A 60 4.64 13.38 -10.72
CA ILE A 60 4.64 13.43 -12.19
C ILE A 60 3.21 13.32 -12.70
N TYR A 61 2.48 12.29 -12.25
CA TYR A 61 1.08 12.10 -12.65
C TYR A 61 0.18 13.26 -12.22
N GLN A 62 0.35 13.78 -11.00
CA GLN A 62 -0.36 14.97 -10.56
C GLN A 62 -0.12 16.14 -11.52
N LYS A 63 1.13 16.42 -11.88
CA LYS A 63 1.49 17.50 -12.83
C LYS A 63 0.87 17.29 -14.21
N GLU A 64 0.87 16.07 -14.73
CA GLU A 64 0.23 15.74 -16.01
C GLU A 64 -1.27 16.03 -15.98
N ILE A 65 -1.97 15.61 -14.91
CA ILE A 65 -3.40 15.92 -14.72
C ILE A 65 -3.61 17.44 -14.57
N TYR A 66 -2.76 18.13 -13.80
CA TYR A 66 -2.84 19.59 -13.62
C TYR A 66 -2.72 20.36 -14.94
N ASN A 67 -1.95 19.84 -15.90
CA ASN A 67 -1.76 20.46 -17.21
C ASN A 67 -2.92 20.22 -18.19
N LEU A 68 -3.83 19.29 -17.91
CA LEU A 68 -4.89 18.84 -18.84
C LEU A 68 -6.29 19.45 -18.58
N GLU A 69 -6.62 19.90 -17.37
CA GLU A 69 -8.02 20.25 -17.00
C GLU A 69 -8.20 21.67 -16.41
N GLU A 70 -9.41 22.09 -16.00
CA GLU A 70 -9.75 23.39 -15.35
C GLU A 70 -9.78 23.31 -13.81
N ASN A 71 -9.34 24.37 -13.10
CA ASN A 71 -8.82 24.36 -11.71
C ASN A 71 -9.59 23.56 -10.64
N ILE A 72 -10.93 23.55 -10.64
CA ILE A 72 -11.72 22.90 -9.58
C ILE A 72 -11.91 21.39 -9.84
N LEU A 73 -12.03 20.98 -11.11
CA LEU A 73 -12.14 19.56 -11.48
C LEU A 73 -10.78 18.84 -11.33
N LYS A 74 -9.68 19.57 -11.50
CA LYS A 74 -8.29 19.08 -11.36
C LYS A 74 -8.02 18.41 -10.02
N GLU A 75 -8.33 19.06 -8.91
CA GLU A 75 -7.99 18.56 -7.56
C GLU A 75 -8.84 17.35 -7.17
N LEU A 76 -10.13 17.37 -7.49
CA LEU A 76 -11.05 16.26 -7.26
C LEU A 76 -10.67 15.02 -8.08
N LYS A 77 -10.25 15.20 -9.34
CA LYS A 77 -9.93 14.10 -10.24
C LYS A 77 -8.53 13.54 -9.98
N ALA A 78 -7.54 14.39 -9.73
CA ALA A 78 -6.18 13.96 -9.37
C ALA A 78 -6.12 13.21 -8.02
N ASN A 79 -6.93 13.64 -7.05
CA ASN A 79 -7.00 13.00 -5.74
C ASN A 79 -8.08 11.93 -5.62
N SER A 80 -8.84 11.65 -6.69
CA SER A 80 -9.84 10.58 -6.67
C SER A 80 -9.21 9.22 -6.39
N LEU A 81 -9.96 8.35 -5.72
CA LEU A 81 -9.51 6.99 -5.40
C LEU A 81 -9.13 6.21 -6.67
N ASP A 82 -9.86 6.42 -7.76
CA ASP A 82 -9.63 5.71 -9.03
C ASP A 82 -8.33 6.16 -9.71
N SER A 83 -8.04 7.46 -9.71
CA SER A 83 -6.74 7.97 -10.19
C SER A 83 -5.59 7.44 -9.35
N GLN A 84 -5.72 7.42 -8.02
CA GLN A 84 -4.67 6.88 -7.15
C GLN A 84 -4.43 5.38 -7.38
N LYS A 85 -5.50 4.60 -7.54
CA LYS A 85 -5.41 3.17 -7.90
C LYS A 85 -4.73 2.96 -9.24
N PHE A 86 -5.07 3.78 -10.24
CA PHE A 86 -4.45 3.70 -11.56
C PHE A 86 -2.95 3.97 -11.50
N ILE A 87 -2.54 5.08 -10.86
CA ILE A 87 -1.12 5.45 -10.72
C ILE A 87 -0.35 4.36 -9.96
N TRP A 88 -0.94 3.81 -8.91
CA TRP A 88 -0.33 2.73 -8.15
C TRP A 88 -0.11 1.47 -9.00
N LYS A 89 -1.09 1.10 -9.81
CA LYS A 89 -0.99 -0.03 -10.75
C LYS A 89 0.13 0.18 -11.76
N GLU A 90 0.18 1.36 -12.39
CA GLU A 90 1.23 1.71 -13.36
C GLU A 90 2.61 1.69 -12.71
N TRP A 91 2.74 2.22 -11.49
CA TRP A 91 3.98 2.19 -10.74
C TRP A 91 4.43 0.77 -10.42
N ILE A 92 3.55 -0.11 -9.92
CA ILE A 92 3.88 -1.53 -9.65
C ILE A 92 4.39 -2.22 -10.91
N LEU A 93 3.80 -1.96 -12.07
CA LEU A 93 4.26 -2.54 -13.34
C LEU A 93 5.70 -2.12 -13.67
N LYS A 94 6.07 -0.88 -13.37
CA LYS A 94 7.45 -0.36 -13.54
C LYS A 94 8.44 -0.96 -12.54
N GLN A 95 7.96 -1.41 -11.37
CA GLN A 95 8.81 -2.01 -10.32
C GLN A 95 9.29 -3.43 -10.64
N ALA A 96 8.83 -4.04 -11.74
CA ALA A 96 9.26 -5.38 -12.16
C ALA A 96 10.79 -5.55 -12.23
N THR A 97 11.51 -4.48 -12.59
CA THR A 97 12.99 -4.48 -12.64
C THR A 97 13.63 -4.49 -11.25
N HIS A 98 13.07 -3.73 -10.30
CA HIS A 98 13.54 -3.72 -8.91
C HIS A 98 13.22 -5.04 -8.19
N MET A 99 12.21 -5.78 -8.65
CA MET A 99 11.90 -7.11 -8.11
C MET A 99 13.08 -8.08 -8.22
N GLU A 100 13.90 -7.96 -9.28
CA GLU A 100 15.04 -8.84 -9.47
C GLU A 100 16.17 -8.54 -8.47
N MET A 101 16.31 -7.29 -8.04
CA MET A 101 17.27 -6.91 -7.00
C MET A 101 16.86 -7.49 -5.64
N PHE A 102 15.59 -7.37 -5.25
CA PHE A 102 15.11 -7.91 -3.98
C PHE A 102 15.28 -9.44 -3.88
N LYS A 103 15.12 -10.17 -4.99
CA LYS A 103 15.33 -11.63 -4.99
C LYS A 103 16.76 -12.04 -4.63
N GLN A 104 17.75 -11.16 -4.81
CA GLN A 104 19.14 -11.43 -4.50
C GLN A 104 19.47 -11.23 -3.01
N GLU A 105 18.64 -10.46 -2.29
CA GLU A 105 18.83 -10.11 -0.89
C GLU A 105 18.60 -11.29 0.07
N GLU A 106 19.50 -11.47 1.04
CA GLU A 106 19.42 -12.56 2.01
C GLU A 106 18.19 -12.49 2.92
N TRP A 107 17.80 -11.28 3.34
CA TRP A 107 16.58 -11.11 4.14
C TRP A 107 15.33 -11.52 3.36
N PHE A 108 15.31 -11.27 2.04
CA PHE A 108 14.18 -11.63 1.18
C PHE A 108 14.11 -13.14 1.01
N LYS A 109 15.25 -13.80 0.70
CA LYS A 109 15.35 -15.26 0.63
C LYS A 109 14.91 -15.94 1.93
N SER A 110 15.28 -15.38 3.08
CA SER A 110 14.87 -15.91 4.39
C SER A 110 13.35 -15.94 4.55
N ILE A 111 12.66 -14.87 4.16
CA ILE A 111 11.20 -14.79 4.24
C ILE A 111 10.53 -15.77 3.30
N ILE A 112 10.99 -15.85 2.05
CA ILE A 112 10.46 -16.83 1.08
C ILE A 112 10.63 -18.25 1.63
N ASN A 113 11.77 -18.56 2.24
CA ASN A 113 12.03 -19.88 2.82
C ASN A 113 11.15 -20.19 4.04
N GLU A 114 10.97 -19.26 4.96
CA GLU A 114 10.10 -19.44 6.13
C GLU A 114 8.65 -19.67 5.72
N GLN A 115 8.16 -18.94 4.73
CA GLN A 115 6.81 -19.07 4.24
C GLN A 115 6.58 -20.38 3.46
N ASN A 116 7.56 -20.83 2.67
CA ASN A 116 7.48 -22.14 2.01
C ASN A 116 7.41 -23.29 3.02
N LYS A 117 8.25 -23.27 4.07
CA LYS A 117 8.33 -24.34 5.09
C LYS A 117 7.03 -24.54 5.89
N LYS A 118 6.28 -23.46 6.16
CA LYS A 118 5.06 -23.52 7.00
C LYS A 118 3.90 -24.30 6.33
N LYS A 119 3.91 -24.51 5.02
CA LYS A 119 2.83 -25.22 4.29
C LYS A 119 3.13 -26.70 4.02
N ASP A 120 4.40 -27.11 3.99
CA ASP A 120 4.79 -28.50 3.74
C ASP A 120 4.44 -29.46 4.90
N ASN A 121 4.24 -28.94 6.11
CA ASN A 121 3.79 -29.73 7.27
C ASN A 121 2.34 -30.25 7.15
N TYR A 122 1.55 -29.82 6.16
CA TYR A 122 0.16 -30.24 5.99
C TYR A 122 -0.06 -31.28 4.88
N GLY A 123 0.98 -31.60 4.07
CA GLY A 123 0.81 -32.38 2.83
C GLY A 123 1.56 -33.71 2.71
N MET A 124 2.41 -34.07 3.67
CA MET A 124 3.34 -35.21 3.53
C MET A 124 2.92 -36.44 4.35
N LYS A 125 1.78 -37.06 4.03
CA LYS A 125 1.43 -38.38 4.60
C LYS A 125 1.03 -39.48 3.61
N GLU A 126 1.01 -39.25 2.30
CA GLU A 126 0.19 -40.13 1.44
C GLU A 126 0.84 -40.74 0.18
N TYR A 127 2.16 -40.89 0.09
CA TYR A 127 2.75 -41.52 -1.11
C TYR A 127 3.98 -42.36 -0.81
N ASN A 128 3.79 -43.56 -0.25
CA ASN A 128 4.87 -44.52 0.01
C ASN A 128 4.93 -45.74 -0.93
N ASN A 129 4.09 -45.85 -1.97
CA ASN A 129 4.12 -47.04 -2.85
C ASN A 129 3.99 -46.69 -4.33
N ILE A 130 5.05 -46.19 -4.99
CA ILE A 130 5.03 -46.01 -6.46
C ILE A 130 6.41 -46.28 -7.10
N SER A 131 6.40 -47.02 -8.23
CA SER A 131 7.54 -47.48 -9.04
C SER A 131 8.33 -46.39 -9.80
N ASN A 132 9.58 -46.71 -10.17
CA ASN A 132 10.60 -45.76 -10.68
C ASN A 132 10.21 -44.85 -11.86
N THR A 133 9.35 -45.27 -12.79
CA THR A 133 8.95 -44.42 -13.94
C THR A 133 8.00 -43.28 -13.52
N ASN A 134 7.18 -43.52 -12.51
CA ASN A 134 6.32 -42.51 -11.92
C ASN A 134 7.10 -41.54 -11.01
N ILE A 135 8.29 -41.92 -10.52
CA ILE A 135 9.12 -41.05 -9.68
C ILE A 135 9.54 -39.79 -10.44
N ILE A 136 9.92 -39.89 -11.72
CA ILE A 136 10.36 -38.74 -12.53
C ILE A 136 9.18 -37.80 -12.81
N VAL A 137 8.00 -38.33 -13.17
CA VAL A 137 6.79 -37.53 -13.41
C VAL A 137 6.30 -36.86 -12.12
N ILE A 138 6.35 -37.57 -10.98
CA ILE A 138 6.01 -37.04 -9.66
C ILE A 138 7.03 -35.99 -9.21
N GLN A 139 8.33 -36.20 -9.45
CA GLN A 139 9.37 -35.22 -9.18
C GLN A 139 9.18 -33.96 -10.01
N ASN A 140 8.94 -34.09 -11.31
CA ASN A 140 8.69 -32.95 -12.20
C ASN A 140 7.41 -32.19 -11.82
N LYS A 141 6.36 -32.89 -11.38
CA LYS A 141 5.13 -32.25 -10.88
C LYS A 141 5.34 -31.57 -9.53
N LYS A 142 6.09 -32.20 -8.61
CA LYS A 142 6.45 -31.61 -7.32
C LYS A 142 7.33 -30.37 -7.48
N THR A 143 8.31 -30.40 -8.38
CA THR A 143 9.17 -29.24 -8.66
C THR A 143 8.41 -28.11 -9.34
N HIS A 144 7.47 -28.41 -10.24
CA HIS A 144 6.61 -27.41 -10.84
C HIS A 144 5.68 -26.75 -9.81
N ASP A 145 5.03 -27.55 -8.95
CA ASP A 145 4.19 -27.04 -7.86
C ASP A 145 5.00 -26.19 -6.86
N GLU A 146 6.22 -26.59 -6.53
CA GLU A 146 7.11 -25.84 -5.64
C GLU A 146 7.56 -24.51 -6.25
N LEU A 147 7.89 -24.49 -7.54
CA LEU A 147 8.24 -23.28 -8.27
C LEU A 147 7.06 -22.30 -8.32
N TYR A 148 5.87 -22.79 -8.67
CA TYR A 148 4.64 -21.99 -8.69
C TYR A 148 4.34 -21.38 -7.31
N ARG A 149 4.48 -22.17 -6.24
CA ARG A 149 4.30 -21.69 -4.87
C ARG A 149 5.30 -20.59 -4.51
N LYS A 150 6.59 -20.78 -4.82
CA LYS A 150 7.63 -19.77 -4.59
C LYS A 150 7.29 -18.47 -5.29
N THR A 151 6.85 -18.52 -6.54
CA THR A 151 6.40 -17.35 -7.30
C THR A 151 5.24 -16.64 -6.60
N CYS A 152 4.20 -17.35 -6.17
CA CYS A 152 3.08 -16.73 -5.46
C CYS A 152 3.49 -16.08 -4.12
N ILE A 153 4.43 -16.66 -3.38
CA ILE A 153 4.92 -16.06 -2.13
C ILE A 153 5.72 -14.78 -2.43
N ILE A 154 6.58 -14.80 -3.46
CA ILE A 154 7.33 -13.62 -3.90
C ILE A 154 6.36 -12.49 -4.25
N GLU A 155 5.33 -12.77 -5.05
CA GLU A 155 4.30 -11.80 -5.42
C GLU A 155 3.60 -11.21 -4.19
N LYS A 156 3.22 -12.04 -3.20
CA LYS A 156 2.60 -11.57 -1.96
C LYS A 156 3.52 -10.69 -1.12
N VAL A 157 4.78 -11.08 -0.94
CA VAL A 157 5.77 -10.26 -0.21
C VAL A 157 5.99 -8.93 -0.92
N MET A 158 6.05 -8.94 -2.25
CA MET A 158 6.16 -7.71 -3.05
C MET A 158 4.95 -6.81 -2.86
N LEU A 159 3.74 -7.33 -3.00
CA LEU A 159 2.51 -6.57 -2.77
C LEU A 159 2.51 -5.96 -1.36
N GLN A 160 2.95 -6.70 -0.35
CA GLN A 160 3.06 -6.20 1.02
C GLN A 160 4.05 -5.03 1.15
N ILE A 161 5.23 -5.14 0.54
CA ILE A 161 6.23 -4.06 0.53
C ILE A 161 5.65 -2.80 -0.12
N HIS A 162 5.01 -2.94 -1.29
CA HIS A 162 4.44 -1.81 -2.01
C HIS A 162 3.25 -1.19 -1.25
N MET A 163 2.45 -2.01 -0.58
CA MET A 163 1.35 -1.56 0.29
C MET A 163 1.88 -0.76 1.49
N MET A 164 2.95 -1.23 2.13
CA MET A 164 3.60 -0.50 3.22
C MET A 164 4.13 0.87 2.76
N VAL A 165 4.72 0.95 1.57
CA VAL A 165 5.17 2.24 1.01
C VAL A 165 3.99 3.21 0.83
N LEU A 166 2.86 2.71 0.31
CA LEU A 166 1.63 3.49 0.17
C LEU A 166 1.13 3.99 1.52
N GLU A 167 1.01 3.11 2.51
CA GLU A 167 0.52 3.45 3.86
C GLU A 167 1.37 4.54 4.51
N GLU A 168 2.70 4.42 4.44
CA GLU A 168 3.61 5.42 5.01
C GLU A 168 3.48 6.77 4.28
N CYS A 169 3.32 6.78 2.96
CA CYS A 169 3.09 8.03 2.23
C CYS A 169 1.74 8.67 2.55
N VAL A 170 0.68 7.88 2.71
CA VAL A 170 -0.64 8.39 3.09
C VAL A 170 -0.60 8.99 4.49
N LYS A 171 0.08 8.34 5.44
CA LYS A 171 0.28 8.89 6.80
C LYS A 171 1.01 10.23 6.76
N GLU A 172 2.11 10.31 6.00
CA GLU A 172 2.88 11.55 5.82
C GLU A 172 2.03 12.66 5.18
N ASP A 173 1.24 12.35 4.15
CA ASP A 173 0.35 13.31 3.49
C ASP A 173 -0.73 13.83 4.47
N ILE A 174 -1.32 12.95 5.29
CA ILE A 174 -2.31 13.34 6.32
C ILE A 174 -1.68 14.28 7.36
N ILE A 175 -0.48 13.95 7.85
CA ILE A 175 0.24 14.78 8.82
C ILE A 175 0.52 16.15 8.23
N LYS A 176 1.10 16.19 7.02
CA LYS A 176 1.41 17.43 6.31
C LYS A 176 0.17 18.30 6.08
N ASN A 177 -0.95 17.69 5.71
CA ASN A 177 -2.21 18.43 5.51
C ASN A 177 -2.75 19.02 6.82
N LYS A 178 -2.61 18.30 7.95
CA LYS A 178 -2.98 18.82 9.27
C LYS A 178 -2.09 19.98 9.70
N GLU A 179 -0.78 19.88 9.46
CA GLU A 179 0.17 20.97 9.72
C GLU A 179 -0.19 22.22 8.94
N LEU A 180 -0.41 22.09 7.62
CA LEU A 180 -0.84 23.21 6.76
C LEU A 180 -2.15 23.85 7.22
N TYR A 181 -3.12 23.05 7.66
CA TYR A 181 -4.38 23.57 8.19
C TYR A 181 -4.17 24.39 9.47
N LEU A 182 -3.33 23.91 10.39
CA LEU A 182 -3.00 24.63 11.62
C LEU A 182 -2.23 25.92 11.34
N ASP A 183 -1.28 25.90 10.41
CA ASP A 183 -0.52 27.09 10.00
C ASP A 183 -1.44 28.18 9.45
N ASN A 184 -2.37 27.81 8.55
CA ASN A 184 -3.37 28.73 8.01
C ASN A 184 -4.28 29.28 9.11
N PHE A 185 -4.72 28.44 10.04
CA PHE A 185 -5.57 28.86 11.17
C PHE A 185 -4.85 29.85 12.10
N ILE A 186 -3.57 29.61 12.42
CA ILE A 186 -2.74 30.53 13.20
C ILE A 186 -2.57 31.86 12.46
N GLN A 187 -2.36 31.80 11.14
CA GLN A 187 -2.25 33.00 10.30
C GLN A 187 -3.54 33.83 10.32
N ASP A 188 -4.71 33.18 10.24
CA ASP A 188 -6.01 33.85 10.31
C ASP A 188 -6.23 34.56 11.66
N ILE A 189 -5.90 33.90 12.78
CA ILE A 189 -5.96 34.50 14.12
C ILE A 189 -5.04 35.73 14.20
N ASN A 190 -3.80 35.61 13.72
CA ASN A 190 -2.85 36.72 13.75
C ASN A 190 -3.33 37.89 12.88
N ASN A 191 -3.94 37.60 11.73
CA ASN A 191 -4.53 38.62 10.87
C ASN A 191 -5.69 39.35 11.54
N GLN A 192 -6.58 38.63 12.21
CA GLN A 192 -7.68 39.21 12.99
C GLN A 192 -7.15 40.09 14.13
N ASN A 193 -6.23 39.59 14.95
CA ASN A 193 -5.62 40.36 16.03
C ASN A 193 -4.96 41.66 15.51
N ASN A 194 -4.28 41.60 14.37
CA ASN A 194 -3.67 42.78 13.74
C ASN A 194 -4.73 43.77 13.22
N GLN A 195 -5.87 43.29 12.74
CA GLN A 195 -6.99 44.15 12.34
C GLN A 195 -7.64 44.83 13.55
N ASP A 196 -7.90 44.08 14.62
CA ASP A 196 -8.50 44.61 15.86
C ASP A 196 -7.58 45.66 16.51
N GLN A 197 -6.27 45.42 16.57
CA GLN A 197 -5.31 46.41 17.07
C GLN A 197 -5.30 47.69 16.23
N LYS A 198 -5.38 47.60 14.90
CA LYS A 198 -5.48 48.77 14.03
C LYS A 198 -6.78 49.54 14.24
N GLN A 199 -7.90 48.84 14.46
CA GLN A 199 -9.17 49.48 14.77
C GLN A 199 -9.12 50.21 16.11
N ASN A 200 -8.61 49.56 17.16
CA ASN A 200 -8.46 50.17 18.48
C ASN A 200 -7.59 51.45 18.44
N LEU A 201 -6.46 51.41 17.73
CA LEU A 201 -5.60 52.59 17.54
C LEU A 201 -6.30 53.73 16.78
N LEU A 202 -7.15 53.43 15.80
CA LEU A 202 -7.92 54.46 15.08
C LEU A 202 -9.01 55.07 15.96
N GLU A 203 -9.66 54.28 16.81
CA GLU A 203 -10.69 54.75 17.74
C GLU A 203 -10.09 55.64 18.84
N GLU A 204 -8.95 55.28 19.41
CA GLU A 204 -8.23 56.11 20.40
C GLU A 204 -7.87 57.49 19.82
N ASN A 205 -7.29 57.52 18.61
CA ASN A 205 -6.91 58.78 17.95
C ASN A 205 -8.13 59.68 17.63
N ASN A 206 -9.27 59.08 17.27
CA ASN A 206 -10.50 59.85 16.99
C ASN A 206 -11.13 60.41 18.27
N ASN A 207 -11.04 59.70 19.39
CA ASN A 207 -11.53 60.17 20.68
C ASN A 207 -10.69 61.36 21.20
N ASP A 208 -9.37 61.30 21.06
CA ASP A 208 -8.48 62.39 21.45
C ASP A 208 -8.74 63.67 20.64
N LEU A 209 -8.99 63.56 19.32
CA LEU A 209 -9.32 64.72 18.48
C LEU A 209 -10.67 65.38 18.84
N ASN A 210 -11.64 64.62 19.35
CA ASN A 210 -12.93 65.15 19.77
C ASN A 210 -12.86 65.87 21.13
N VAL A 211 -11.95 65.45 22.01
CA VAL A 211 -11.69 66.11 23.31
C VAL A 211 -10.99 67.45 23.13
N PHE A 212 -10.11 67.60 22.12
CA PHE A 212 -9.44 68.87 21.84
C PHE A 212 -10.32 69.92 21.12
N ASN A 213 -11.44 69.50 20.52
CA ASN A 213 -12.34 70.39 19.76
C ASN A 213 -13.64 70.76 20.51
N SER A 214 -13.80 70.34 21.77
CA SER A 214 -14.92 70.72 22.66
C SER A 214 -14.48 71.75 23.71
#